data_AF-A0A7G7LDM6-F1
#
_entry.id   AF-A0A7G7LDM6-F1
#
_cell.length_a   1.000
_cell.length_b   1.000
_cell.length_c   1.000
_cell.angle_alpha   90.00
_cell.angle_beta   90.00
_cell.angle_gamma   90.00
#
_symmetry.space_group_name_H-M   'P 1'
#
loop_
_entity.id
_entity.type
_entity.pdbx_description
1 polymer ?
#
loop_
_entity_poly.entity_id
_entity_poly.type
_entity_poly.pdbx_seq_one_letter_code
_entity_poly.pdbx_strand_id
1 'polypeptide(L)'
;MPGSWVRAPPAPLPWPAAPAHRDDHERVSFTHDVTVPAPPAQLIATLTDESFVREALAALGAEVREVSVEGTTTTARYTVPTQGIPEAFAKFVGDRVELLDVRTWTATGDGATGTVVVTSKLFGRDVRLEGERRVTAAGAGSQIDSTGTSKVDAPFVGRKAEGAVDQLAVVVLRKEAESLQRRLA
;
A
#
# COMPACT_ATOMS: atom_id res chain seq x y z
N MET A 1 13.02 1.89 62.58
CA MET A 1 13.40 2.01 61.16
C MET A 1 12.31 1.37 60.31
N PRO A 2 11.34 2.10 59.74
CA PRO A 2 10.43 1.55 58.75
C PRO A 2 10.92 1.86 57.33
N GLY A 3 10.93 0.82 56.50
CA GLY A 3 11.47 0.83 55.13
C GLY A 3 10.65 1.66 54.15
N SER A 4 11.37 2.30 53.22
CA SER A 4 10.81 3.05 52.10
C SER A 4 10.34 2.09 51.00
N TRP A 5 9.04 2.11 50.71
CA TRP A 5 8.49 1.53 49.50
C TRP A 5 8.54 2.57 48.39
N VAL A 6 9.42 2.39 47.41
CA VAL A 6 9.40 3.18 46.17
C VAL A 6 8.26 2.63 45.30
N ARG A 7 7.21 3.44 45.10
CA ARG A 7 6.13 3.13 44.15
C ARG A 7 6.68 3.17 42.73
N ALA A 8 6.47 2.11 41.96
CA ALA A 8 6.69 2.11 40.52
C ALA A 8 5.77 3.16 39.85
N PRO A 9 6.21 3.82 38.75
CA PRO A 9 5.36 4.74 38.00
C PRO A 9 4.18 3.99 37.36
N PRO A 10 3.00 4.64 37.23
CA PRO A 10 1.85 4.03 36.56
C PRO A 10 2.17 3.76 35.08
N ALA A 11 1.65 2.64 34.57
CA ALA A 11 1.73 2.32 33.15
C ALA A 11 1.07 3.44 32.31
N PRO A 12 1.59 3.74 31.10
CA PRO A 12 0.96 4.69 30.20
C PRO A 12 -0.47 4.22 29.87
N LEU A 13 -1.40 5.17 29.81
CA LEU A 13 -2.79 4.88 29.44
C LEU A 13 -2.82 4.28 28.03
N PRO A 14 -3.62 3.23 27.79
CA PRO A 14 -3.84 2.74 26.44
C PRO A 14 -4.41 3.88 25.58
N TRP A 15 -3.94 3.96 24.33
CA TRP A 15 -4.50 4.87 23.34
C TRP A 15 -6.04 4.73 23.30
N PRO A 16 -6.81 5.82 23.19
CA PRO A 16 -8.26 5.71 23.12
C PRO A 16 -8.64 4.81 21.95
N ALA A 17 -9.47 3.80 22.24
CA ALA A 17 -10.06 2.96 21.20
C ALA A 17 -10.71 3.87 20.16
N ALA A 18 -10.37 3.65 18.88
CA ALA A 18 -10.95 4.40 17.77
C ALA A 18 -12.49 4.34 17.87
N PRO A 19 -13.20 5.45 17.62
CA PRO A 19 -14.66 5.43 17.61
C PRO A 19 -15.15 4.35 16.63
N ALA A 20 -16.23 3.66 17.02
CA ALA A 20 -16.79 2.55 16.25
C ALA A 20 -16.98 2.95 14.78
N HIS A 21 -16.25 2.25 13.90
CA HIS A 21 -16.17 2.49 12.47
C HIS A 21 -17.59 2.35 11.89
N ARG A 22 -18.16 3.44 11.34
CA ARG A 22 -19.32 3.30 10.45
C ARG A 22 -18.80 2.66 9.16
N ASP A 23 -19.52 1.66 8.68
CA ASP A 23 -19.19 0.90 7.48
C ASP A 23 -19.18 1.78 6.22
N ASP A 24 -18.04 2.40 5.95
CA ASP A 24 -17.70 2.96 4.64
C ASP A 24 -16.85 1.94 3.82
N HIS A 25 -16.79 0.68 4.25
CA HIS A 25 -15.96 -0.39 3.65
C HIS A 25 -16.62 -1.12 2.47
N GLU A 26 -17.85 -0.77 2.07
CA GLU A 26 -18.61 -1.62 1.12
C GLU A 26 -18.55 -1.20 -0.36
N ARG A 27 -17.57 -0.39 -0.77
CA ARG A 27 -17.33 -0.18 -2.22
C ARG A 27 -15.86 -0.28 -2.56
N VAL A 28 -15.47 -1.48 -3.00
CA VAL A 28 -14.32 -1.68 -3.89
C VAL A 28 -14.45 -0.68 -5.05
N SER A 29 -13.48 0.20 -5.20
CA SER A 29 -13.49 1.23 -6.24
C SER A 29 -12.51 0.92 -7.38
N PHE A 30 -11.52 0.05 -7.15
CA PHE A 30 -10.67 -0.51 -8.20
C PHE A 30 -10.38 -2.00 -7.99
N THR A 31 -10.11 -2.68 -9.10
CA THR A 31 -9.60 -4.06 -9.15
C THR A 31 -8.48 -4.19 -10.18
N HIS A 32 -7.57 -5.13 -9.95
CA HIS A 32 -6.54 -5.49 -10.90
C HIS A 32 -6.08 -6.93 -10.68
N ASP A 33 -6.13 -7.73 -11.74
CA ASP A 33 -5.80 -9.14 -11.70
C ASP A 33 -4.68 -9.44 -12.71
N VAL A 34 -3.72 -10.28 -12.33
CA VAL A 34 -2.58 -10.63 -13.18
C VAL A 34 -2.03 -12.01 -12.88
N THR A 35 -1.58 -12.72 -13.92
CA THR A 35 -0.84 -13.97 -13.79
C THR A 35 0.67 -13.71 -13.90
N VAL A 36 1.44 -14.34 -13.01
CA VAL A 36 2.91 -14.27 -12.97
C VAL A 36 3.48 -15.69 -13.09
N PRO A 37 4.47 -15.95 -13.96
CA PRO A 37 5.00 -17.29 -14.21
C PRO A 37 5.98 -17.77 -13.13
N ALA A 38 5.61 -17.61 -11.85
CA ALA A 38 6.38 -18.09 -10.71
C ALA A 38 5.45 -18.72 -9.66
N PRO A 39 5.88 -19.77 -8.94
CA PRO A 39 5.11 -20.35 -7.84
C PRO A 39 4.84 -19.32 -6.72
N PRO A 40 3.74 -19.45 -5.95
CA PRO A 40 3.36 -18.47 -4.94
C PRO A 40 4.45 -18.15 -3.92
N ALA A 41 5.21 -19.17 -3.47
CA ALA A 41 6.31 -18.96 -2.52
C ALA A 41 7.42 -18.07 -3.09
N GLN A 42 7.80 -18.27 -4.35
CA GLN A 42 8.81 -17.45 -5.02
C GLN A 42 8.29 -16.03 -5.28
N LEU A 43 7.02 -15.91 -5.67
CA LEU A 43 6.38 -14.62 -5.88
C LEU A 43 6.31 -13.80 -4.59
N ILE A 44 5.89 -14.39 -3.47
CA ILE A 44 5.85 -13.70 -2.18
C ILE A 44 7.25 -13.32 -1.71
N ALA A 45 8.23 -14.23 -1.83
CA ALA A 45 9.62 -13.91 -1.51
C ALA A 45 10.14 -12.71 -2.33
N THR A 46 9.74 -12.61 -3.61
CA THR A 46 10.10 -11.48 -4.47
C THR A 46 9.38 -10.19 -4.08
N LEU A 47 8.08 -10.27 -3.79
CA LEU A 47 7.28 -9.12 -3.35
C LEU A 47 7.72 -8.54 -2.01
N THR A 48 8.36 -9.35 -1.16
CA THR A 48 8.97 -8.93 0.11
C THR A 48 10.49 -8.79 0.02
N ASP A 49 11.09 -8.79 -1.17
CA ASP A 49 12.51 -8.54 -1.32
C ASP A 49 12.77 -7.04 -1.47
N GLU A 50 13.63 -6.47 -0.62
CA GLU A 50 13.90 -5.03 -0.63
C GLU A 50 14.43 -4.54 -2.00
N SER A 51 15.26 -5.34 -2.67
CA SER A 51 15.81 -4.96 -3.98
C SER A 51 14.72 -4.89 -5.05
N PHE A 52 13.77 -5.83 -5.03
CA PHE A 52 12.61 -5.80 -5.91
C PHE A 52 11.69 -4.63 -5.60
N VAL A 53 11.41 -4.33 -4.32
CA VAL A 53 10.58 -3.18 -3.94
C VAL A 53 11.18 -1.89 -4.47
N ARG A 54 12.50 -1.71 -4.33
CA ARG A 54 13.22 -0.54 -4.89
C ARG A 54 13.15 -0.50 -6.41
N GLU A 55 13.31 -1.63 -7.09
CA GLU A 55 13.19 -1.74 -8.55
C GLU A 55 11.79 -1.34 -9.04
N ALA A 56 10.74 -1.90 -8.43
CA ALA A 56 9.36 -1.61 -8.77
C ALA A 56 9.03 -0.12 -8.59
N LEU A 57 9.49 0.48 -7.49
CA LEU A 57 9.34 1.93 -7.25
C LEU A 57 10.11 2.77 -8.28
N ALA A 58 11.34 2.38 -8.63
CA ALA A 58 12.11 3.07 -9.67
C ALA A 58 11.40 3.04 -11.04
N ALA A 59 10.71 1.95 -11.39
CA ALA A 59 9.90 1.85 -12.61
C ALA A 59 8.69 2.82 -12.64
N LEU A 60 8.27 3.34 -11.48
CA LEU A 60 7.30 4.42 -11.36
C LEU A 60 7.92 5.82 -11.50
N GLY A 61 9.24 5.93 -11.63
CA GLY A 61 9.97 7.20 -11.54
C GLY A 61 10.06 7.71 -10.09
N ALA A 62 9.91 6.81 -9.11
CA ALA A 62 9.96 7.18 -7.71
C ALA A 62 11.38 7.57 -7.28
N GLU A 63 11.46 8.56 -6.42
CA GLU A 63 12.64 8.84 -5.63
C GLU A 63 12.43 8.20 -4.26
N VAL A 64 13.15 7.10 -4.01
CA VAL A 64 12.98 6.27 -2.82
C VAL A 64 13.80 6.86 -1.67
N ARG A 65 13.12 7.22 -0.58
CA ARG A 65 13.78 7.69 0.65
C ARG A 65 14.13 6.53 1.57
N GLU A 66 13.20 5.61 1.72
CA GLU A 66 13.32 4.48 2.65
C GLU A 66 12.55 3.29 2.11
N VAL A 67 13.13 2.10 2.28
CA VAL A 67 12.44 0.81 2.20
C VAL A 67 12.96 -0.02 3.36
N SER A 68 12.06 -0.63 4.10
CA SER A 68 12.36 -1.63 5.11
C SER A 68 11.47 -2.85 4.91
N VAL A 69 12.04 -4.02 5.15
CA VAL A 69 11.31 -5.29 5.16
C VAL A 69 11.53 -5.96 6.50
N GLU A 70 10.45 -6.21 7.22
CA GLU A 70 10.42 -6.89 8.50
C GLU A 70 9.52 -8.13 8.39
N GLY A 71 10.13 -9.30 8.22
CA GLY A 71 9.39 -10.53 7.94
C GLY A 71 8.61 -10.41 6.63
N THR A 72 7.28 -10.46 6.72
CA THR A 72 6.38 -10.31 5.57
C THR A 72 5.76 -8.92 5.45
N THR A 73 6.25 -7.95 6.24
CA THR A 73 5.82 -6.55 6.18
C THR A 73 6.85 -5.72 5.45
N THR A 74 6.42 -4.96 4.44
CA THR A 74 7.22 -3.97 3.73
C THR A 74 6.71 -2.58 4.07
N THR A 75 7.62 -1.67 4.42
CA THR A 75 7.33 -0.24 4.53
C THR A 75 8.21 0.53 3.57
N ALA A 76 7.63 1.42 2.76
CA ALA A 76 8.36 2.26 1.84
C ALA A 76 7.91 3.72 1.96
N ARG A 77 8.89 4.63 1.99
CA ARG A 77 8.69 6.08 1.88
C ARG A 77 9.36 6.57 0.61
N TYR A 78 8.59 7.16 -0.28
CA TYR A 78 9.08 7.58 -1.58
C TYR A 78 8.26 8.74 -2.14
N THR A 79 8.82 9.47 -3.08
CA THR A 79 8.06 10.46 -3.85
C THR A 79 7.88 9.99 -5.28
N VAL A 80 6.69 10.17 -5.86
CA VAL A 80 6.44 9.87 -7.29
C VAL A 80 6.04 11.13 -8.06
N PRO A 81 6.38 11.22 -9.36
CA PRO A 81 5.84 12.26 -10.23
C PRO A 81 4.31 12.20 -10.27
N THR A 82 3.68 13.35 -10.36
CA THR A 82 2.21 13.48 -10.41
C THR A 82 1.66 13.42 -11.84
N GLN A 83 2.53 13.04 -12.80
CA GLN A 83 2.15 12.85 -14.20
C GLN A 83 1.10 11.74 -14.30
N GLY A 84 -0.12 12.10 -14.72
CA GLY A 84 -1.27 11.20 -14.77
C GLY A 84 -2.38 11.54 -13.79
N ILE A 85 -2.14 12.42 -12.81
CA ILE A 85 -3.21 13.05 -12.04
C ILE A 85 -3.97 14.01 -12.99
N PRO A 86 -5.32 13.99 -13.03
CA PRO A 86 -6.08 14.88 -13.90
C PRO A 86 -5.72 16.35 -13.66
N GLU A 87 -5.58 17.16 -14.73
CA GLU A 87 -5.15 18.57 -14.66
C GLU A 87 -5.98 19.42 -13.68
N ALA A 88 -7.25 19.06 -13.48
CA ALA A 88 -8.13 19.69 -12.48
C ALA A 88 -7.54 19.69 -11.06
N PHE A 89 -6.60 18.77 -10.79
CA PHE A 89 -5.89 18.62 -9.53
C PHE A 89 -4.41 19.04 -9.60
N ALA A 90 -3.84 19.31 -10.78
CA ALA A 90 -2.40 19.61 -10.93
C ALA A 90 -1.96 20.82 -10.07
N LYS A 91 -2.77 21.88 -10.03
CA LYS A 91 -2.55 23.06 -9.16
C LYS A 91 -2.59 22.77 -7.65
N PHE A 92 -3.09 21.60 -7.26
CA PHE A 92 -3.28 21.15 -5.89
C PHE A 92 -2.44 19.92 -5.54
N VAL A 93 -1.51 19.48 -6.38
CA VAL A 93 -0.67 18.30 -6.06
C VAL A 93 0.82 18.57 -6.28
N GLY A 94 1.19 19.64 -6.98
CA GLY A 94 2.59 19.92 -7.33
C GLY A 94 3.13 18.87 -8.30
N ASP A 95 4.44 18.88 -8.55
CA ASP A 95 5.07 17.98 -9.53
C ASP A 95 5.35 16.57 -8.98
N ARG A 96 5.37 16.44 -7.64
CA ARG A 96 5.63 15.17 -6.93
C ARG A 96 4.77 15.04 -5.68
N VAL A 97 4.41 13.81 -5.34
CA VAL A 97 3.70 13.46 -4.11
C VAL A 97 4.52 12.50 -3.27
N GLU A 98 4.64 12.75 -1.97
CA GLU A 98 5.25 11.83 -1.01
C GLU A 98 4.23 10.81 -0.52
N LEU A 99 4.62 9.53 -0.54
CA LEU A 99 3.80 8.40 -0.15
C LEU A 99 4.48 7.63 0.98
N LEU A 100 3.67 7.18 1.93
CA LEU A 100 4.00 6.09 2.84
C LEU A 100 3.17 4.87 2.42
N ASP A 101 3.84 3.80 2.00
CA ASP A 101 3.27 2.55 1.52
C ASP A 101 3.64 1.43 2.47
N VAL A 102 2.64 0.80 3.09
CA VAL A 102 2.81 -0.33 4.00
C VAL A 102 2.06 -1.51 3.44
N ARG A 103 2.76 -2.64 3.29
CA ARG A 103 2.21 -3.87 2.73
C ARG A 103 2.51 -5.04 3.64
N THR A 104 1.54 -5.92 3.81
CA THR A 104 1.74 -7.15 4.59
C THR A 104 1.35 -8.36 3.78
N TRP A 105 1.98 -9.49 4.07
CA TRP A 105 1.59 -10.79 3.53
C TRP A 105 1.42 -11.81 4.65
N THR A 106 0.42 -12.68 4.49
CA THR A 106 0.14 -13.82 5.35
C THR A 106 -0.01 -15.05 4.47
N ALA A 107 0.75 -16.11 4.74
CA ALA A 107 0.64 -17.36 4.00
C ALA A 107 -0.72 -18.03 4.26
N THR A 108 -1.33 -18.59 3.22
CA THR A 108 -2.63 -19.26 3.28
C THR A 108 -2.63 -20.50 2.39
N GLY A 109 -2.41 -21.68 2.99
CA GLY A 109 -2.21 -22.92 2.23
C GLY A 109 -1.01 -22.79 1.29
N ASP A 110 -1.21 -23.09 0.01
CA ASP A 110 -0.18 -22.95 -1.04
C ASP A 110 -0.10 -21.53 -1.63
N GLY A 111 -0.84 -20.56 -1.07
CA GLY A 111 -0.89 -19.17 -1.52
C GLY A 111 -0.65 -18.17 -0.40
N ALA A 112 -1.10 -16.93 -0.58
CA ALA A 112 -1.04 -15.89 0.44
C ALA A 112 -2.14 -14.85 0.28
N THR A 113 -2.49 -14.18 1.37
CA THR A 113 -3.29 -12.95 1.38
C THR A 113 -2.44 -11.79 1.85
N GLY A 114 -2.69 -10.58 1.36
CA GLY A 114 -1.93 -9.41 1.77
C GLY A 114 -2.75 -8.15 1.81
N THR A 115 -2.35 -7.22 2.68
CA THR A 115 -2.97 -5.89 2.79
C THR A 115 -2.04 -4.84 2.21
N VAL A 116 -2.61 -3.77 1.67
CA VAL A 116 -1.90 -2.60 1.16
C VAL A 116 -2.52 -1.35 1.77
N VAL A 117 -1.71 -0.52 2.40
CA VAL A 117 -2.12 0.78 2.94
C VAL A 117 -1.16 1.83 2.40
N VAL A 118 -1.67 2.73 1.57
CA VAL A 118 -0.91 3.87 1.06
C VAL A 118 -1.51 5.16 1.60
N THR A 119 -0.67 6.03 2.14
CA THR A 119 -1.08 7.32 2.68
C THR A 119 -0.25 8.46 2.14
N SER A 120 -0.87 9.62 2.01
CA SER A 120 -0.22 10.85 1.58
C SER A 120 -0.91 12.08 2.16
N LYS A 121 -0.18 13.20 2.19
CA LYS A 121 -0.74 14.52 2.47
C LYS A 121 -0.66 15.39 1.22
N LEU A 122 -1.82 15.83 0.75
CA LEU A 122 -1.95 16.77 -0.36
C LEU A 122 -2.53 18.08 0.16
N PHE A 123 -1.71 19.13 0.23
CA PHE A 123 -2.13 20.47 0.69
C PHE A 123 -2.84 20.45 2.06
N GLY A 124 -2.32 19.66 3.00
CA GLY A 124 -2.87 19.53 4.35
C GLY A 124 -4.09 18.60 4.46
N ARG A 125 -4.50 17.95 3.36
CA ARG A 125 -5.56 16.95 3.34
C ARG A 125 -4.98 15.55 3.27
N ASP A 126 -5.65 14.61 3.91
CA ASP A 126 -5.24 13.22 3.92
C ASP A 126 -5.82 12.47 2.70
N VAL A 127 -4.94 11.74 2.04
CA VAL A 127 -5.29 10.75 1.01
C VAL A 127 -4.92 9.38 1.55
N ARG A 128 -5.85 8.44 1.44
CA ARG A 128 -5.65 7.07 1.90
C ARG A 128 -6.18 6.09 0.87
N LEU A 129 -5.37 5.09 0.54
CA LEU A 129 -5.75 3.93 -0.21
C LEU A 129 -5.59 2.71 0.69
N GLU A 130 -6.64 1.88 0.74
CA GLU A 130 -6.62 0.58 1.40
C GLU A 130 -6.94 -0.48 0.34
N GLY A 131 -6.19 -1.58 0.35
CA GLY A 131 -6.38 -2.65 -0.59
C GLY A 131 -6.06 -4.02 -0.01
N GLU A 132 -6.63 -5.03 -0.63
CA GLU A 132 -6.45 -6.44 -0.34
C GLU A 132 -5.89 -7.14 -1.57
N ARG A 133 -5.02 -8.12 -1.34
CA ARG A 133 -4.40 -8.93 -2.39
C ARG A 133 -4.51 -10.40 -2.03
N ARG A 134 -4.76 -11.22 -3.04
CA ARG A 134 -4.77 -12.67 -2.93
C ARG A 134 -3.84 -13.26 -3.97
N VAL A 135 -2.95 -14.15 -3.54
CA VAL A 135 -2.08 -14.94 -4.40
C VAL A 135 -2.51 -16.39 -4.32
N THR A 136 -2.82 -16.98 -5.47
CA THR A 136 -3.20 -18.40 -5.60
C THR A 136 -2.35 -19.08 -6.66
N ALA A 137 -2.15 -20.39 -6.52
CA ALA A 137 -1.46 -21.18 -7.55
C ALA A 137 -2.29 -21.24 -8.83
N ALA A 138 -1.65 -21.05 -9.99
CA ALA A 138 -2.27 -21.10 -11.31
C ALA A 138 -1.34 -21.86 -12.29
N GLY A 139 -1.54 -23.17 -12.40
CA GLY A 139 -0.65 -24.03 -13.19
C GLY A 139 0.77 -24.04 -12.64
N ALA A 140 1.75 -23.67 -13.47
CA ALA A 140 3.15 -23.50 -13.06
C ALA A 140 3.46 -22.11 -12.45
N GLY A 141 2.49 -21.20 -12.44
CA GLY A 141 2.64 -19.82 -11.96
C GLY A 141 1.67 -19.49 -10.82
N SER A 142 1.40 -18.19 -10.68
CA SER A 142 0.51 -17.63 -9.67
C SER A 142 -0.47 -16.66 -10.30
N GLN A 143 -1.70 -16.66 -9.80
CA GLN A 143 -2.69 -15.61 -10.01
C GLN A 143 -2.62 -14.62 -8.83
N ILE A 144 -2.54 -13.33 -9.13
CA ILE A 144 -2.64 -12.25 -8.15
C ILE A 144 -3.92 -11.47 -8.42
N ASP A 145 -4.82 -11.47 -7.46
CA ASP A 145 -6.05 -10.67 -7.48
C ASP A 145 -5.89 -9.51 -6.50
N SER A 146 -6.13 -8.28 -6.93
CA SER A 146 -5.98 -7.08 -6.11
C SER A 146 -7.24 -6.23 -6.15
N THR A 147 -7.73 -5.81 -5.00
CA THR A 147 -8.88 -4.92 -4.85
C THR A 147 -8.55 -3.79 -3.89
N GLY A 148 -9.27 -2.67 -3.98
CA GLY A 148 -9.13 -1.63 -2.98
C GLY A 148 -10.08 -0.46 -3.16
N THR A 149 -9.93 0.48 -2.23
CA THR A 149 -10.72 1.70 -2.14
C THR A 149 -9.83 2.89 -1.82
N SER A 150 -10.04 4.00 -2.52
CA SER A 150 -9.39 5.28 -2.25
C SER A 150 -10.33 6.25 -1.54
N LYS A 151 -9.82 6.98 -0.55
CA LYS A 151 -10.51 8.06 0.15
C LYS A 151 -9.68 9.34 0.10
N VAL A 152 -10.36 10.44 -0.19
CA VAL A 152 -9.76 11.78 -0.18
C VAL A 152 -10.62 12.70 0.68
N ASP A 153 -10.07 13.22 1.77
CA ASP A 153 -10.80 14.15 2.65
C ASP A 153 -10.90 15.55 2.02
N ALA A 154 -11.85 15.71 1.09
CA ALA A 154 -12.04 16.93 0.30
C ALA A 154 -13.55 17.25 0.06
N PRO A 155 -14.11 18.31 0.66
CA PRO A 155 -15.57 18.54 0.75
C PRO A 155 -16.32 18.76 -0.58
N PHE A 156 -15.63 19.09 -1.68
CA PHE A 156 -16.29 19.35 -2.98
C PHE A 156 -15.70 18.56 -4.16
N VAL A 157 -14.51 17.97 -3.99
CA VAL A 157 -13.80 17.28 -5.08
C VAL A 157 -13.45 15.83 -4.76
N GLY A 158 -13.84 15.32 -3.59
CA GLY A 158 -13.52 13.98 -3.09
C GLY A 158 -13.78 12.88 -4.13
N ARG A 159 -15.03 12.70 -4.58
CA ARG A 159 -15.37 11.63 -5.53
C ARG A 159 -14.58 11.62 -6.84
N LYS A 160 -14.30 12.81 -7.42
CA LYS A 160 -13.50 12.90 -8.65
C LYS A 160 -12.01 12.64 -8.38
N ALA A 161 -11.52 13.06 -7.22
CA ALA A 161 -10.15 12.81 -6.80
C ALA A 161 -9.95 11.32 -6.49
N GLU A 162 -10.87 10.70 -5.76
CA GLU A 162 -10.89 9.27 -5.44
C GLU A 162 -10.82 8.42 -6.71
N GLY A 163 -11.69 8.69 -7.70
CA GLY A 163 -11.64 7.98 -8.98
C GLY A 163 -10.34 8.17 -9.77
N ALA A 164 -9.63 9.29 -9.57
CA ALA A 164 -8.31 9.48 -10.16
C ALA A 164 -7.23 8.68 -9.43
N VAL A 165 -7.29 8.60 -8.09
CA VAL A 165 -6.40 7.76 -7.29
C VAL A 165 -6.60 6.28 -7.65
N ASP A 166 -7.85 5.84 -7.82
CA ASP A 166 -8.19 4.48 -8.25
C ASP A 166 -7.56 4.11 -9.59
N GLN A 167 -7.65 5.00 -10.58
CA GLN A 167 -7.03 4.79 -11.89
C GLN A 167 -5.50 4.69 -11.79
N LEU A 168 -4.89 5.55 -10.97
CA LEU A 168 -3.45 5.52 -10.73
C LEU A 168 -3.01 4.25 -9.99
N ALA A 169 -3.81 3.76 -9.05
CA ALA A 169 -3.55 2.49 -8.35
C ALA A 169 -3.46 1.32 -9.35
N VAL A 170 -4.38 1.25 -10.32
CA VAL A 170 -4.33 0.23 -11.39
C VAL A 170 -3.08 0.37 -12.27
N VAL A 171 -2.66 1.60 -12.58
CA VAL A 171 -1.40 1.83 -13.34
C VAL A 171 -0.18 1.36 -12.56
N VAL A 172 -0.12 1.65 -11.25
CA VAL A 172 0.96 1.21 -10.36
C VAL A 172 1.01 -0.32 -10.30
N LEU A 173 -0.14 -0.97 -10.09
CA LEU A 173 -0.22 -2.43 -10.02
C LEU A 173 0.22 -3.10 -11.34
N ARG A 174 -0.14 -2.52 -12.49
CA ARG A 174 0.32 -3.00 -13.80
C ARG A 174 1.84 -2.90 -13.93
N LYS A 175 2.44 -1.76 -13.56
CA LYS A 175 3.90 -1.57 -13.63
C LYS A 175 4.66 -2.47 -12.67
N GLU A 176 4.12 -2.73 -11.48
CA GLU A 176 4.66 -3.74 -10.57
C GLU A 176 4.63 -5.13 -11.22
N ALA A 177 3.49 -5.51 -11.82
CA ALA A 177 3.35 -6.80 -12.48
C ALA A 177 4.33 -6.99 -13.64
N GLU A 178 4.54 -5.95 -14.45
CA GLU A 178 5.58 -5.95 -15.48
C GLU A 178 6.99 -6.11 -14.89
N SER A 179 7.24 -5.51 -13.73
CA SER A 179 8.53 -5.65 -13.02
C SER A 179 8.72 -7.06 -12.47
N LEU A 180 7.67 -7.67 -11.90
CA LEU A 180 7.68 -9.07 -11.47
C LEU A 180 7.98 -10.00 -12.64
N GLN A 181 7.28 -9.80 -13.77
CA GLN A 181 7.49 -10.62 -14.96
C GLN A 181 8.91 -10.51 -15.50
N ARG A 182 9.51 -9.31 -15.51
CA ARG A 182 10.92 -9.15 -15.90
C ARG A 182 11.89 -9.83 -14.92
N ARG A 183 11.61 -9.77 -13.62
CA ARG A 183 12.46 -10.32 -12.56
C ARG A 183 12.42 -11.85 -12.52
N LEU A 184 11.28 -12.44 -12.90
CA LEU A 184 10.96 -13.86 -12.74
C LEU A 184 10.91 -14.65 -14.06
N ALA A 185 11.13 -13.99 -15.20
CA ALA A 185 11.36 -14.63 -16.49
C ALA A 185 12.75 -15.25 -16.58
#